data_AF-A0A7D9ESW5-F1
#
_entry.id   AF-A0A7D9ESW5-F1
#
_cell.length_a   1.000
_cell.length_b   1.000
_cell.length_c   1.000
_cell.angle_alpha   90.00
_cell.angle_beta   90.00
_cell.angle_gamma   90.00
#
_symmetry.space_group_name_H-M   'P 1'
#
loop_
_entity.id
_entity.type
_entity.pdbx_description
1 polymer ?
#
loop_
_entity_poly.entity_id
_entity_poly.type
_entity_poly.pdbx_seq_one_letter_code
_entity_poly.pdbx_strand_id
1 'polypeptide(L)'
;MKVDGSAETDTKWIAINHEASSLLDVIVHDKFTPTNTTKSKWQSLIKGSSLQENCNKEGFNIHGGRNDRKMYVRIGIVANDNWYCDSCNSCIGFGTSVTGCDGKVRFMSCGNIHACYSTYKNTATFGYILIQ
;
A
#
# COMPACT_ATOMS: atom_id res chain seq x y z
N MET A 1 -17.32 -9.45 8.01
CA MET A 1 -17.87 -10.12 9.20
C MET A 1 -16.77 -10.98 9.79
N LYS A 2 -16.24 -10.61 10.97
CA LYS A 2 -15.38 -11.48 11.77
C LYS A 2 -16.31 -12.18 12.75
N VAL A 3 -16.44 -13.49 12.64
CA VAL A 3 -17.06 -14.33 13.68
C VAL A 3 -15.91 -14.73 14.60
N ASP A 4 -16.14 -14.69 15.90
CA ASP A 4 -15.25 -15.07 17.02
C ASP A 4 -14.48 -13.92 17.73
N GLY A 5 -15.13 -13.36 18.75
CA GLY A 5 -14.85 -13.73 20.16
C GLY A 5 -13.47 -13.49 20.78
N SER A 6 -12.55 -12.72 20.18
CA SER A 6 -11.28 -12.40 20.86
C SER A 6 -10.76 -10.99 20.53
N ALA A 7 -10.62 -10.20 21.61
CA ALA A 7 -10.10 -8.84 21.73
C ALA A 7 -10.72 -7.80 20.78
N GLU A 8 -11.24 -6.70 21.34
CA GLU A 8 -11.54 -5.51 20.54
C GLU A 8 -10.29 -5.12 19.77
N THR A 9 -10.33 -5.38 18.47
CA THR A 9 -9.30 -4.93 17.54
C THR A 9 -9.79 -3.57 17.10
N ASP A 10 -9.28 -2.51 17.76
CA ASP A 10 -9.56 -1.13 17.37
C ASP A 10 -9.42 -1.01 15.85
N THR A 11 -10.55 -0.73 15.19
CA THR A 11 -10.56 -0.53 13.76
C THR A 11 -9.84 0.77 13.47
N LYS A 12 -8.68 0.67 12.84
CA LYS A 12 -7.88 1.83 12.46
C LYS A 12 -8.28 2.30 11.07
N TRP A 13 -8.40 3.62 10.92
CA TRP A 13 -8.82 4.24 9.67
C TRP A 13 -8.02 5.51 9.40
N ILE A 14 -7.96 5.88 8.13
CA ILE A 14 -7.44 7.16 7.66
C ILE A 14 -8.50 7.77 6.74
N ALA A 15 -8.67 9.09 6.80
CA ALA A 15 -9.46 9.81 5.81
C ALA A 15 -8.57 10.18 4.62
N ILE A 16 -9.04 9.86 3.42
CA ILE A 16 -8.44 10.28 2.16
C ILE A 16 -9.45 11.20 1.48
N ASN A 17 -9.16 12.50 1.47
CA ASN A 17 -10.04 13.48 0.86
C ASN A 17 -9.72 13.58 -0.63
N HIS A 18 -10.62 13.07 -1.48
CA HIS A 18 -10.50 13.12 -2.93
C HIS A 18 -11.89 13.20 -3.57
N GLU A 19 -12.12 14.23 -4.36
CA GLU A 19 -13.38 14.44 -5.08
C GLU A 19 -13.41 13.56 -6.34
N ALA A 20 -14.40 12.68 -6.43
CA ALA A 20 -14.64 11.84 -7.60
C ALA A 20 -16.09 11.36 -7.67
N SER A 21 -16.54 10.95 -8.85
CA SER A 21 -17.93 10.51 -9.05
C SER A 21 -18.22 9.14 -8.40
N SER A 22 -17.19 8.31 -8.23
CA SER A 22 -17.26 6.98 -7.58
C SER A 22 -15.85 6.42 -7.35
N LEU A 23 -15.70 5.31 -6.61
CA LEU A 23 -14.42 4.59 -6.55
C LEU A 23 -13.91 4.20 -7.93
N LEU A 24 -14.84 3.72 -8.77
CA LEU A 24 -14.54 3.16 -10.07
C LEU A 24 -13.86 4.21 -10.96
N ASP A 25 -14.38 5.43 -10.94
CA ASP A 25 -13.86 6.57 -11.70
C ASP A 25 -12.37 6.85 -11.39
N VAL A 26 -12.00 6.73 -10.10
CA VAL A 26 -10.63 6.93 -9.62
C VAL A 26 -9.70 5.79 -10.06
N ILE A 27 -10.18 4.55 -10.08
CA ILE A 27 -9.31 3.37 -10.24
C ILE A 27 -9.28 2.76 -11.65
N VAL A 28 -10.29 3.00 -12.48
CA VAL A 28 -10.47 2.29 -13.77
C VAL A 28 -9.42 2.67 -14.82
N HIS A 29 -8.95 3.91 -14.80
CA HIS A 29 -8.08 4.46 -15.85
C HIS A 29 -6.60 4.09 -15.71
N ASP A 30 -6.23 3.29 -14.68
CA ASP A 30 -4.85 2.95 -14.31
C ASP A 30 -3.90 4.17 -14.25
N LYS A 31 -4.47 5.35 -14.01
CA LYS A 31 -3.75 6.61 -13.94
C LYS A 31 -3.39 6.87 -12.49
N PHE A 32 -2.11 7.13 -12.23
CA PHE A 32 -1.66 7.55 -10.91
C PHE A 32 -2.34 8.86 -10.51
N THR A 33 -3.03 8.83 -9.38
CA THR A 33 -3.65 10.00 -8.77
C THR A 33 -3.13 10.15 -7.35
N PRO A 34 -2.32 11.17 -7.05
CA PRO A 34 -1.79 11.38 -5.71
C PRO A 34 -2.92 11.77 -4.75
N THR A 35 -2.74 11.47 -3.46
CA THR A 35 -3.59 12.04 -2.41
C THR A 35 -2.76 12.96 -1.51
N ASN A 36 -3.36 13.44 -0.41
CA ASN A 36 -2.67 14.28 0.57
C ASN A 36 -2.58 13.59 1.93
N THR A 37 -2.09 12.35 1.91
CA THR A 37 -1.86 11.52 3.10
C THR A 37 -0.36 11.48 3.43
N THR A 38 0.01 10.84 4.53
CA THR A 38 1.41 10.68 4.96
C THR A 38 1.78 9.21 5.14
N LYS A 39 3.08 8.90 5.03
CA LYS A 39 3.64 7.59 5.38
C LYS A 39 3.23 7.15 6.78
N SER A 40 3.28 8.06 7.75
CA SER A 40 2.90 7.79 9.14
C SER A 40 1.43 7.40 9.28
N LYS A 41 0.52 8.07 8.54
CA LYS A 41 -0.91 7.69 8.50
C LYS A 41 -1.08 6.28 7.95
N TRP A 42 -0.45 5.96 6.82
CA TRP A 42 -0.48 4.60 6.25
C TRP A 42 0.09 3.53 7.20
N GLN A 43 1.22 3.81 7.88
CA GLN A 43 1.81 2.89 8.86
C GLN A 43 0.93 2.69 10.09
N SER A 44 0.17 3.72 10.49
CA SER A 44 -0.71 3.64 11.67
C SER A 44 -1.78 2.56 11.54
N LEU A 45 -2.25 2.27 10.32
CA LEU A 45 -3.31 1.29 10.01
C LEU A 45 -2.97 -0.14 10.44
N ILE A 46 -1.68 -0.51 10.38
CA ILE A 46 -1.23 -1.88 10.65
C ILE A 46 -0.13 -1.84 11.71
N LYS A 47 -0.41 -2.38 12.90
CA LYS A 47 0.56 -2.44 14.01
C LYS A 47 1.81 -3.19 13.56
N GLY A 48 2.97 -2.57 13.74
CA GLY A 48 4.26 -3.14 13.36
C GLY A 48 4.46 -3.23 11.84
N SER A 49 3.73 -2.46 11.04
CA SER A 49 4.02 -2.33 9.60
C SER A 49 5.42 -1.76 9.36
N SER A 50 5.99 -2.08 8.20
CA SER A 50 7.31 -1.61 7.80
C SER A 50 7.31 -1.15 6.35
N LEU A 51 7.98 -0.04 6.10
CA LEU A 51 8.27 0.53 4.79
C LEU A 51 9.75 0.90 4.79
N GLN A 52 10.41 0.83 3.64
CA GLN A 52 11.72 1.45 3.43
C GLN A 52 11.66 2.96 3.64
N GLU A 53 12.79 3.61 3.88
CA GLU A 53 12.83 4.92 4.51
C GLU A 53 12.44 6.08 3.59
N ASN A 54 12.85 6.03 2.31
CA ASN A 54 12.89 7.20 1.44
C ASN A 54 11.60 7.42 0.65
N CYS A 55 11.53 7.18 -0.67
CA CYS A 55 10.33 7.46 -1.49
C CYS A 55 9.03 7.12 -0.74
N ASN A 56 8.05 8.03 -0.74
CA ASN A 56 6.77 7.82 -0.07
C ASN A 56 5.62 8.16 -1.03
N LYS A 57 5.59 7.53 -2.20
CA LYS A 57 4.57 7.80 -3.22
C LYS A 57 3.27 7.11 -2.84
N GLU A 58 2.22 7.89 -2.71
CA GLU A 58 0.94 7.45 -2.14
C GLU A 58 -0.25 7.97 -2.95
N GLY A 59 -1.38 7.28 -2.88
CA GLY A 59 -2.60 7.58 -3.63
C GLY A 59 -3.18 6.36 -4.36
N PHE A 60 -3.70 6.58 -5.56
CA PHE A 60 -4.38 5.59 -6.39
C PHE A 60 -3.56 5.16 -7.61
N ASN A 61 -3.70 3.91 -8.05
CA ASN A 61 -3.00 3.29 -9.19
C ASN A 61 -1.48 3.62 -9.20
N ILE A 62 -0.81 3.27 -8.12
CA ILE A 62 0.60 3.63 -7.91
C ILE A 62 1.48 2.63 -8.64
N HIS A 63 2.31 3.15 -9.54
CA HIS A 63 3.46 2.45 -10.09
C HIS A 63 4.72 2.91 -9.36
N GLY A 64 5.38 1.96 -8.70
CA GLY A 64 6.61 2.17 -7.91
C GLY A 64 7.81 1.46 -8.51
N GLY A 65 7.93 1.39 -9.84
CA GLY A 65 8.91 0.55 -10.50
C GLY A 65 9.19 0.95 -11.94
N ARG A 66 10.40 0.69 -12.41
CA ARG A 66 10.78 0.68 -13.83
C ARG A 66 11.16 -0.75 -14.24
N ASN A 67 10.94 -1.09 -15.50
CA ASN A 67 11.39 -2.34 -16.11
C ASN A 67 10.93 -3.62 -15.37
N ASP A 68 11.87 -4.40 -14.82
CA ASP A 68 11.71 -5.69 -14.18
C ASP A 68 11.28 -5.60 -12.70
N ARG A 69 11.61 -4.51 -12.01
CA ARG A 69 11.21 -4.27 -10.61
C ARG A 69 9.84 -3.61 -10.54
N LYS A 70 8.84 -4.30 -11.07
CA LYS A 70 7.47 -3.79 -11.14
C LYS A 70 6.84 -3.82 -9.75
N MET A 71 6.28 -2.68 -9.37
CA MET A 71 5.45 -2.56 -8.18
C MET A 71 4.18 -1.81 -8.53
N TYR A 72 3.06 -2.40 -8.15
CA TYR A 72 1.73 -1.88 -8.36
C TYR A 72 0.95 -1.87 -7.04
N VAL A 73 0.28 -0.76 -6.73
CA VAL A 73 -0.65 -0.66 -5.59
C VAL A 73 -1.88 0.10 -6.05
N ARG A 74 -3.06 -0.51 -5.90
CA ARG A 74 -4.31 0.11 -6.34
C ARG A 74 -4.67 1.34 -5.50
N ILE A 75 -4.57 1.21 -4.17
CA ILE A 75 -4.79 2.28 -3.20
C ILE A 75 -3.80 2.07 -2.07
N GLY A 76 -2.92 3.03 -1.79
CA GLY A 76 -1.92 2.82 -0.75
C GLY A 76 -0.74 3.76 -0.78
N ILE A 77 0.39 3.24 -0.32
CA ILE A 77 1.71 3.86 -0.37
C ILE A 77 2.74 2.83 -0.83
N VAL A 78 3.73 3.28 -1.61
CA VAL A 78 4.94 2.53 -1.97
C VAL A 78 6.17 3.26 -1.47
N ALA A 79 7.21 2.51 -1.13
CA ALA A 79 8.49 3.04 -0.69
C ALA A 79 9.71 2.18 -1.13
N ASN A 80 10.85 2.86 -1.27
CA ASN A 80 12.22 2.32 -1.35
C ASN A 80 13.20 3.19 -0.57
N ASP A 81 14.43 2.71 -0.43
CA ASP A 81 15.54 3.45 0.19
C ASP A 81 16.24 4.42 -0.77
N ASN A 82 15.71 4.63 -1.97
CA ASN A 82 16.22 5.62 -2.91
C ASN A 82 15.33 6.87 -2.89
N TRP A 83 15.88 8.00 -3.36
CA TRP A 83 15.11 9.24 -3.52
C TRP A 83 13.97 9.11 -4.53
N TYR A 84 14.17 8.30 -5.56
CA TYR A 84 13.21 8.10 -6.65
C TYR A 84 12.35 6.86 -6.44
N CYS A 85 11.07 6.98 -6.78
CA CYS A 85 10.08 5.92 -6.69
C CYS A 85 10.09 4.97 -7.90
N ASP A 86 11.27 4.53 -8.32
CA ASP A 86 11.48 3.72 -9.54
C ASP A 86 11.89 2.27 -9.26
N SER A 87 12.03 1.91 -7.99
CA SER A 87 12.53 0.62 -7.51
C SER A 87 11.92 0.26 -6.15
N CYS A 88 10.68 0.71 -5.93
CA CYS A 88 9.91 0.41 -4.72
C CYS A 88 9.75 -1.09 -4.56
N ASN A 89 9.92 -1.54 -3.32
CA ASN A 89 9.79 -2.95 -2.96
C ASN A 89 9.18 -3.10 -1.54
N SER A 90 8.53 -2.05 -1.05
CA SER A 90 7.71 -2.06 0.16
C SER A 90 6.43 -1.23 -0.01
N CYS A 91 5.27 -1.70 0.46
CA CYS A 91 3.99 -0.99 0.44
C CYS A 91 3.10 -1.29 1.64
N ILE A 92 2.13 -0.40 1.84
CA ILE A 92 0.90 -0.65 2.59
C ILE A 92 -0.27 -0.29 1.67
N GLY A 93 -1.30 -1.13 1.60
CA GLY A 93 -2.50 -0.77 0.84
C GLY A 93 -3.31 -1.96 0.33
N PHE A 94 -4.16 -1.66 -0.66
CA PHE A 94 -5.04 -2.59 -1.34
C PHE A 94 -4.54 -2.90 -2.76
N GLY A 95 -4.75 -4.14 -3.20
CA GLY A 95 -4.45 -4.60 -4.55
C GLY A 95 -2.98 -4.41 -4.91
N THR A 96 -2.09 -5.11 -4.21
CA THR A 96 -0.64 -4.95 -4.35
C THR A 96 -0.03 -6.06 -5.21
N SER A 97 0.98 -5.69 -5.98
CA SER A 97 1.92 -6.58 -6.68
C SER A 97 3.32 -6.02 -6.49
N VAL A 98 4.22 -6.75 -5.84
CA VAL A 98 5.56 -6.27 -5.47
C VAL A 98 6.61 -7.25 -5.96
N THR A 99 7.56 -6.76 -6.75
CA THR A 99 8.80 -7.50 -7.06
C THR A 99 9.81 -7.23 -5.95
N GLY A 100 10.14 -8.25 -5.16
CA GLY A 100 11.14 -8.14 -4.10
C GLY A 100 12.57 -8.06 -4.65
N CYS A 101 13.53 -7.75 -3.76
CA CYS A 101 14.95 -7.76 -4.09
C CYS A 101 15.48 -9.17 -4.40
N ASP A 102 14.73 -10.22 -4.06
CA ASP A 102 14.97 -11.61 -4.46
C ASP A 102 14.40 -11.96 -5.84
N GLY A 103 13.88 -10.97 -6.57
CA GLY A 103 13.26 -11.15 -7.89
C GLY A 103 11.89 -11.83 -7.85
N LYS A 104 11.37 -12.19 -6.66
CA LYS A 104 10.07 -12.86 -6.55
C LYS A 104 8.93 -11.86 -6.49
N VAL A 105 7.89 -12.13 -7.27
CA VAL A 105 6.66 -11.35 -7.28
C VAL A 105 5.73 -11.84 -6.16
N ARG A 106 5.15 -10.89 -5.43
CA ARG A 106 4.21 -11.14 -4.33
C ARG A 106 2.95 -10.31 -4.53
N PHE A 107 1.80 -10.90 -4.27
CA PHE A 107 0.51 -10.25 -4.41
C PHE A 107 -0.22 -10.22 -3.06
N MET A 108 -0.98 -9.17 -2.80
CA MET A 108 -1.82 -9.09 -1.62
C MET A 108 -3.05 -8.22 -1.85
N SER A 109 -4.21 -8.73 -1.46
CA SER A 109 -5.46 -7.97 -1.57
C SER A 109 -5.48 -6.75 -0.64
N CYS A 110 -5.02 -6.89 0.61
CA CYS A 110 -4.88 -5.80 1.57
C CYS A 110 -3.80 -6.14 2.61
N GLY A 111 -2.89 -5.20 2.90
CA GLY A 111 -1.92 -5.33 3.99
C GLY A 111 -0.58 -4.65 3.73
N ASN A 112 0.50 -5.20 4.29
CA ASN A 112 1.86 -4.65 4.22
C ASN A 112 2.86 -5.65 3.65
N ILE A 113 3.64 -5.21 2.66
CA ILE A 113 4.78 -5.95 2.11
C ILE A 113 6.05 -5.11 2.28
N HIS A 114 7.13 -5.72 2.76
CA HIS A 114 8.50 -5.21 2.72
C HIS A 114 9.37 -6.37 2.24
N ALA A 115 9.89 -6.29 1.01
CA ALA A 115 10.52 -7.42 0.33
C ALA A 115 11.98 -7.14 -0.09
N CYS A 116 12.79 -6.57 0.81
CA CYS A 116 14.20 -6.31 0.54
C CYS A 116 15.06 -6.36 1.80
N TYR A 117 16.37 -6.52 1.59
CA TYR A 117 17.38 -6.65 2.64
C TYR A 117 17.03 -7.75 3.67
N SER A 118 17.46 -7.58 4.91
CA SER A 118 17.15 -8.48 6.03
C SER A 118 15.73 -8.30 6.58
N THR A 119 15.04 -7.23 6.18
CA THR A 119 13.69 -6.91 6.67
C THR A 119 12.65 -7.46 5.72
N TYR A 120 12.19 -8.68 6.01
CA TYR A 120 11.06 -9.26 5.29
C TYR A 120 9.76 -9.10 6.07
N LYS A 121 8.75 -8.52 5.44
CA LYS A 121 7.39 -8.44 5.97
C LYS A 121 6.38 -8.77 4.87
N ASN A 122 5.46 -9.67 5.17
CA ASN A 122 4.35 -10.03 4.31
C ASN A 122 3.13 -10.29 5.21
N THR A 123 2.48 -9.20 5.62
CA THR A 123 1.39 -9.21 6.59
C THR A 123 0.08 -8.89 5.89
N ALA A 124 -0.71 -9.93 5.61
CA ALA A 124 -2.07 -9.78 5.14
C ALA A 124 -2.99 -9.29 6.27
N THR A 125 -3.95 -8.44 5.93
CA THR A 125 -4.98 -7.96 6.85
C THR A 125 -6.35 -7.96 6.16
N PHE A 126 -7.40 -7.78 6.96
CA PHE A 126 -8.71 -7.41 6.45
C PHE A 126 -8.86 -5.87 6.49
N GLY A 127 -9.46 -5.29 5.45
CA GLY A 127 -9.61 -3.84 5.33
C GLY A 127 -10.90 -3.48 4.60
N TYR A 128 -11.40 -2.27 4.87
CA TYR A 128 -12.61 -1.72 4.27
C TYR A 128 -12.28 -0.40 3.56
N ILE A 129 -13.01 -0.11 2.49
CA ILE A 129 -13.03 1.20 1.84
C ILE A 129 -14.45 1.72 2.01
N LEU A 130 -14.60 2.86 2.68
CA LEU A 130 -15.87 3.56 2.83
C LEU A 130 -15.80 4.81 1.96
N ILE A 131 -16.88 5.07 1.24
CA ILE A 131 -17.01 6.19 0.29
C ILE A 131 -18.24 6.96 0.69
N GLN A 132 -18.11 8.28 0.71
CA GLN A 132 -19.14 9.22 1.13
C GLN A 132 -19.36 10.25 0.03
#